data_AF-A0AAT9F8U2-F1
#
_entry.id   AF-A0AAT9F8U2-F1
#
_cell.length_a   1.000
_cell.length_b   1.000
_cell.length_c   1.000
_cell.angle_alpha   90.00
_cell.angle_beta   90.00
_cell.angle_gamma   90.00
#
_symmetry.space_group_name_H-M   'P 1'
#
loop_
_entity.id
_entity.type
_entity.pdbx_description
1 polymer ?
#
loop_
_entity_poly.entity_id
_entity_poly.type
_entity_poly.pdbx_seq_one_letter_code
_entity_poly.pdbx_strand_id
1 'polypeptide(L)'
;MPFSVAFFDQLNDNEVGRFLKQLSKSAQVNYINHRYRNYLMVIINKTLANSPKIPLENEDIYNEFLAQLNKIIALYNSEYPSTFKIYLSCSLKNMIFAHINFWTRKKRNTPLLSPQNEEHFDVPDPSWEQNLNNMISKIDIYNFSKHIKNSSKKILSKISANNIYFNMDLMTSTKQKALRSSLLKMFSAFMN
;
A
#
# COMPACT_ATOMS: atom_id res chain seq x y z
N MET A 1 5.04 9.52 -37.01
CA MET A 1 4.67 10.94 -37.06
C MET A 1 3.66 11.21 -35.94
N PRO A 2 3.77 12.27 -35.14
CA PRO A 2 2.73 12.63 -34.19
C PRO A 2 1.51 13.15 -34.97
N PHE A 3 0.41 12.41 -34.97
CA PHE A 3 -0.85 12.89 -35.54
C PHE A 3 -1.38 14.04 -34.69
N SER A 4 -1.95 15.09 -35.31
CA SER A 4 -2.50 16.21 -34.53
C SER A 4 -3.80 15.79 -33.82
N VAL A 5 -4.06 16.37 -32.63
CA VAL A 5 -5.31 16.17 -31.90
C VAL A 5 -6.52 16.65 -32.71
N ALA A 6 -6.34 17.74 -33.47
CA ALA A 6 -7.36 18.27 -34.38
C ALA A 6 -7.78 17.27 -35.48
N PHE A 7 -6.86 16.46 -35.99
CA PHE A 7 -7.18 15.39 -36.94
C PHE A 7 -8.02 14.30 -36.28
N PHE A 8 -7.68 13.91 -35.06
CA PHE A 8 -8.40 12.87 -34.34
C PHE A 8 -9.86 13.25 -34.03
N ASP A 9 -10.12 14.52 -33.72
CA ASP A 9 -11.48 15.00 -33.43
C ASP A 9 -12.39 14.98 -34.67
N GLN A 10 -11.82 15.02 -35.87
CA GLN A 10 -12.54 14.95 -37.14
C GLN A 10 -12.85 13.52 -37.60
N LEU A 11 -12.19 12.51 -37.03
CA LEU A 11 -12.40 11.11 -37.43
C LEU A 11 -13.83 10.66 -37.10
N ASN A 12 -14.43 9.93 -38.05
CA ASN A 12 -15.69 9.25 -37.80
C ASN A 12 -15.49 8.15 -36.72
N ASP A 13 -16.49 7.92 -35.86
CA ASP A 13 -16.41 6.92 -34.80
C ASP A 13 -16.09 5.51 -35.35
N ASN A 14 -16.39 5.20 -36.61
CA ASN A 14 -16.02 3.91 -37.23
C ASN A 14 -14.52 3.81 -37.58
N GLU A 15 -13.86 4.95 -37.79
CA GLU A 15 -12.45 5.04 -38.18
C GLU A 15 -11.53 5.20 -36.96
N VAL A 16 -12.05 5.80 -35.88
CA VAL A 16 -11.35 5.99 -34.61
C VAL A 16 -10.71 4.69 -34.12
N GLY A 17 -11.46 3.58 -34.12
CA GLY A 17 -10.93 2.30 -33.66
C GLY A 17 -9.75 1.78 -34.49
N ARG A 18 -9.79 1.97 -35.82
CA ARG A 18 -8.68 1.57 -36.71
C ARG A 18 -7.46 2.46 -36.51
N PHE A 19 -7.67 3.75 -36.38
CA PHE A 19 -6.62 4.72 -36.11
C PHE A 19 -5.91 4.42 -34.78
N LEU A 20 -6.66 4.20 -33.70
CA LEU A 20 -6.10 3.93 -32.38
C LEU A 20 -5.25 2.64 -32.33
N LYS A 21 -5.60 1.61 -33.11
CA LYS A 21 -4.80 0.37 -33.20
C LYS A 21 -3.38 0.59 -33.73
N GLN A 22 -3.14 1.66 -34.48
CA GLN A 22 -1.83 1.98 -35.06
C GLN A 22 -0.93 2.77 -34.09
N LEU A 23 -1.48 3.23 -32.97
CA LEU A 23 -0.78 4.06 -31.99
C LEU A 23 -0.13 3.25 -30.87
N SER A 24 0.85 3.86 -30.19
CA SER A 24 1.38 3.34 -28.94
C SER A 24 0.33 3.38 -27.82
N LYS A 25 0.50 2.53 -26.80
CA LYS A 25 -0.42 2.44 -25.65
C LYS A 25 -0.63 3.79 -24.95
N SER A 26 0.43 4.56 -24.75
CA SER A 26 0.35 5.88 -24.12
C SER A 26 -0.43 6.88 -24.98
N ALA A 27 -0.21 6.87 -26.30
CA ALA A 27 -0.95 7.71 -27.22
C ALA A 27 -2.45 7.35 -27.25
N GLN A 28 -2.79 6.05 -27.24
CA GLN A 28 -4.19 5.60 -27.16
C GLN A 28 -4.92 6.19 -25.96
N VAL A 29 -4.30 6.15 -24.77
CA VAL A 29 -4.85 6.73 -23.54
C VAL A 29 -5.08 8.24 -23.72
N ASN A 30 -4.09 8.96 -24.25
CA ASN A 30 -4.20 10.42 -24.43
C ASN A 30 -5.36 10.81 -25.36
N TYR A 31 -5.51 10.15 -26.51
CA TYR A 31 -6.59 10.47 -27.46
C TYR A 31 -7.96 10.07 -26.91
N ILE A 32 -8.07 8.93 -26.22
CA ILE A 32 -9.34 8.53 -25.58
C ILE A 32 -9.71 9.47 -24.45
N ASN A 33 -8.75 9.89 -23.64
CA ASN A 33 -8.97 10.84 -22.57
C ASN A 33 -9.40 12.21 -23.13
N HIS A 34 -8.78 12.68 -24.21
CA HIS A 34 -9.15 13.93 -24.86
C HIS A 34 -10.60 13.92 -25.37
N ARG A 35 -11.00 12.91 -26.16
CA ARG A 35 -12.29 12.92 -26.86
C ARG A 35 -13.45 12.31 -26.05
N TYR A 36 -13.19 11.29 -25.25
CA TYR A 36 -14.25 10.46 -24.64
C TYR A 36 -14.34 10.55 -23.12
N ARG A 37 -13.42 11.23 -22.41
CA ARG A 37 -13.44 11.29 -20.92
C ARG A 37 -14.79 11.69 -20.36
N ASN A 38 -15.32 12.84 -20.76
CA ASN A 38 -16.60 13.34 -20.23
C ASN A 38 -17.76 12.36 -20.50
N TYR A 39 -17.79 11.77 -21.70
CA TYR A 39 -18.79 10.77 -22.07
C TYR A 39 -18.70 9.51 -21.22
N LEU A 40 -17.50 8.97 -21.00
CA LEU A 40 -17.26 7.77 -20.20
C LEU A 40 -17.54 8.03 -18.71
N MET A 41 -17.16 9.19 -18.18
CA MET A 41 -17.47 9.58 -16.80
C MET A 41 -18.98 9.67 -16.55
N VAL A 42 -19.75 10.22 -17.50
CA VAL A 42 -21.22 10.22 -17.40
C VAL A 42 -21.78 8.79 -17.34
N ILE A 43 -21.21 7.85 -18.10
CA ILE A 43 -21.62 6.44 -18.05
C ILE A 43 -21.28 5.82 -16.69
N ILE A 44 -20.08 6.06 -16.15
CA ILE A 44 -19.66 5.57 -14.83
C ILE A 44 -20.64 6.07 -13.76
N ASN A 45 -20.86 7.39 -13.71
CA ASN A 45 -21.74 8.03 -12.73
C ASN A 45 -23.15 7.46 -12.78
N LYS A 46 -23.74 7.33 -13.98
CA LYS A 46 -25.10 6.80 -14.15
C LYS A 46 -25.19 5.32 -13.77
N THR A 47 -24.17 4.53 -14.08
CA THR A 47 -24.19 3.09 -13.80
C THR A 47 -24.06 2.83 -12.29
N LEU A 48 -23.18 3.57 -11.61
CA LEU A 48 -22.99 3.45 -10.16
C LEU A 48 -24.16 4.01 -9.36
N ALA A 49 -24.77 5.13 -9.78
CA ALA A 49 -25.93 5.71 -9.11
C ALA A 49 -27.13 4.74 -9.07
N ASN A 50 -27.25 3.86 -10.07
CA ASN A 50 -28.31 2.85 -10.14
C ASN A 50 -27.95 1.52 -9.46
N SER A 51 -26.77 1.43 -8.85
CA SER A 51 -26.24 0.19 -8.24
C SER A 51 -26.31 0.24 -6.72
N PRO A 52 -26.27 -0.92 -6.03
CA PRO A 52 -26.11 -0.95 -4.58
C PRO A 52 -24.91 -0.12 -4.15
N LYS A 53 -24.99 0.54 -2.98
CA LYS A 53 -23.93 1.42 -2.48
C LYS A 53 -22.63 0.62 -2.32
N ILE A 54 -21.68 0.85 -3.23
CA ILE A 54 -20.36 0.23 -3.25
C ILE A 54 -19.30 1.30 -2.98
N PRO A 55 -18.21 0.96 -2.27
CA PRO A 55 -17.13 1.90 -1.96
C PRO A 55 -16.17 2.04 -3.15
N LEU A 56 -16.69 2.42 -4.31
CA LEU A 56 -15.90 2.63 -5.53
C LEU A 56 -16.05 4.08 -5.99
N GLU A 57 -14.92 4.76 -6.19
CA GLU A 57 -14.90 6.09 -6.76
C GLU A 57 -14.95 6.05 -8.28
N ASN A 58 -15.58 7.05 -8.89
CA ASN A 58 -15.77 7.11 -10.34
C ASN A 58 -14.43 7.23 -11.08
N GLU A 59 -13.49 8.00 -10.52
CA GLU A 59 -12.16 8.20 -11.11
C GLU A 59 -11.32 6.93 -11.03
N ASP A 60 -11.44 6.11 -9.97
CA ASP A 60 -10.74 4.83 -9.87
C ASP A 60 -11.15 3.88 -10.99
N ILE A 61 -12.46 3.75 -11.22
CA ILE A 61 -13.00 2.96 -12.33
C ILE A 61 -12.49 3.49 -13.66
N TYR A 62 -12.48 4.82 -13.84
CA TYR A 62 -12.00 5.41 -15.09
C TYR A 62 -10.51 5.11 -15.33
N ASN A 63 -9.67 5.25 -14.31
CA ASN A 63 -8.24 4.97 -14.39
C ASN A 63 -7.96 3.49 -14.64
N GLU A 64 -8.71 2.58 -14.00
CA GLU A 64 -8.61 1.14 -14.26
C GLU A 64 -9.01 0.80 -15.70
N PHE A 65 -10.06 1.45 -16.22
CA PHE A 65 -10.48 1.31 -17.61
C PHE A 65 -9.37 1.76 -18.58
N LEU A 66 -8.74 2.91 -18.31
CA LEU A 66 -7.62 3.41 -19.12
C LEU A 66 -6.41 2.47 -19.08
N ALA A 67 -6.14 1.83 -17.94
CA ALA A 67 -5.05 0.85 -17.81
C ALA A 67 -5.26 -0.39 -18.69
N GLN A 68 -6.52 -0.76 -18.98
CA GLN A 68 -6.87 -1.90 -19.84
C GLN A 68 -7.20 -1.51 -21.29
N LEU A 69 -7.20 -0.21 -21.59
CA LEU A 69 -7.69 0.36 -22.84
C LEU A 69 -7.05 -0.24 -24.10
N ASN A 70 -5.75 -0.54 -24.05
CA ASN A 70 -5.04 -1.11 -25.18
C ASN A 70 -5.58 -2.51 -25.56
N LYS A 71 -5.97 -3.31 -24.56
CA LYS A 71 -6.57 -4.64 -24.78
C LYS A 71 -7.97 -4.50 -25.39
N ILE A 72 -8.74 -3.53 -24.89
CA ILE A 72 -10.08 -3.21 -25.38
C ILE A 72 -10.01 -2.76 -26.86
N ILE A 73 -9.13 -1.81 -27.18
CA ILE A 73 -8.95 -1.32 -28.56
C ILE A 73 -8.53 -2.46 -29.50
N ALA A 74 -7.64 -3.35 -29.06
CA ALA A 74 -7.17 -4.47 -29.90
C ALA A 74 -8.33 -5.39 -30.33
N LEU A 75 -9.28 -5.64 -29.43
CA LEU A 75 -10.44 -6.52 -29.65
C LEU A 75 -11.57 -5.88 -30.47
N TYR A 76 -11.54 -4.56 -30.69
CA TYR A 76 -12.55 -3.90 -31.51
C TYR A 76 -12.49 -4.40 -32.96
N ASN A 77 -13.57 -4.99 -33.48
CA ASN A 77 -13.67 -5.33 -34.89
C ASN A 77 -14.57 -4.34 -35.63
N SER A 78 -13.97 -3.58 -36.55
CA SER A 78 -14.65 -2.56 -37.38
C SER A 78 -15.54 -3.13 -38.48
N GLU A 79 -15.54 -4.45 -38.71
CA GLU A 79 -16.41 -5.11 -39.69
C GLU A 79 -17.84 -5.27 -39.16
N TYR A 80 -18.03 -5.24 -37.84
CA TYR A 80 -19.36 -5.23 -37.24
C TYR A 80 -20.00 -3.84 -37.34
N PRO A 81 -21.33 -3.74 -37.49
CA PRO A 81 -22.05 -2.47 -37.67
C PRO A 81 -22.12 -1.59 -36.41
N SER A 82 -21.24 -1.81 -35.43
CA SER A 82 -21.18 -1.05 -34.17
C SER A 82 -20.10 0.03 -34.23
N THR A 83 -20.48 1.27 -33.91
CA THR A 83 -19.52 2.37 -33.80
C THR A 83 -18.54 2.13 -32.64
N PHE A 84 -17.32 2.65 -32.76
CA PHE A 84 -16.31 2.51 -31.70
C PHE A 84 -16.79 3.09 -30.37
N LYS A 85 -17.52 4.20 -30.40
CA LYS A 85 -18.12 4.83 -29.22
C LYS A 85 -19.09 3.90 -28.48
N ILE A 86 -19.94 3.18 -29.22
CA ILE A 86 -20.87 2.19 -28.63
C ILE A 86 -20.06 1.05 -28.02
N TYR A 87 -19.11 0.49 -28.77
CA TYR A 87 -18.24 -0.59 -28.29
C TYR A 87 -17.49 -0.22 -27.00
N LEU A 88 -16.94 0.98 -26.94
CA LEU A 88 -16.24 1.52 -25.78
C LEU A 88 -17.17 1.64 -24.57
N SER A 89 -18.39 2.16 -24.78
CA SER A 89 -19.40 2.28 -23.73
C SER A 89 -19.86 0.92 -23.17
N CYS A 90 -20.03 -0.08 -24.04
CA CYS A 90 -20.41 -1.44 -23.65
C CYS A 90 -19.26 -2.11 -22.87
N SER A 91 -18.03 -1.94 -23.33
CA SER A 91 -16.84 -2.46 -22.63
C SER A 91 -16.71 -1.88 -21.22
N LEU A 92 -16.90 -0.57 -21.08
CA LEU A 92 -16.89 0.11 -19.79
C LEU A 92 -18.02 -0.37 -18.87
N LYS A 93 -19.25 -0.48 -19.38
CA LYS A 93 -20.38 -1.01 -18.59
C LYS A 93 -20.13 -2.43 -18.10
N ASN A 94 -19.62 -3.30 -18.97
CA ASN A 94 -19.29 -4.68 -18.60
C ASN A 94 -18.24 -4.73 -17.47
N MET A 95 -17.23 -3.87 -17.53
CA MET A 95 -16.24 -3.74 -16.47
C MET A 95 -16.89 -3.29 -15.14
N ILE A 96 -17.71 -2.23 -15.18
CA ILE A 96 -18.42 -1.74 -13.99
C ILE A 96 -19.33 -2.82 -13.39
N PHE A 97 -20.08 -3.55 -14.23
CA PHE A 97 -20.91 -4.67 -13.77
C PHE A 97 -20.08 -5.79 -13.12
N ALA A 98 -18.89 -6.09 -13.64
CA ALA A 98 -17.99 -7.05 -13.01
C ALA A 98 -17.56 -6.60 -11.61
N HIS A 99 -17.25 -5.31 -11.42
CA HIS A 99 -16.94 -4.74 -10.11
C HIS A 99 -18.14 -4.77 -9.17
N ILE A 100 -19.32 -4.34 -9.62
CA ILE A 100 -20.55 -4.39 -8.81
C ILE A 100 -20.82 -5.82 -8.37
N ASN A 101 -20.76 -6.79 -9.29
CA ASN A 101 -20.94 -8.20 -8.97
C ASN A 101 -19.88 -8.70 -7.98
N PHE A 102 -18.64 -8.26 -8.10
CA PHE A 102 -17.57 -8.62 -7.16
C PHE A 102 -17.82 -8.10 -5.73
N TRP A 103 -18.34 -6.88 -5.59
CA TRP A 103 -18.63 -6.26 -4.30
C TRP A 103 -19.93 -6.74 -3.66
N THR A 104 -20.94 -7.02 -4.48
CA THR A 104 -22.27 -7.48 -4.02
C THR A 104 -22.32 -8.98 -3.72
N ARG A 105 -21.27 -9.75 -4.05
CA ARG A 105 -21.16 -11.17 -3.67
C ARG A 105 -21.34 -11.34 -2.16
N LYS A 106 -22.16 -12.32 -1.76
CA LYS A 106 -22.57 -12.60 -0.36
C LYS A 106 -21.45 -12.46 0.67
N LYS A 107 -20.24 -12.99 0.40
CA LYS A 107 -19.10 -12.91 1.34
C LYS A 107 -18.67 -11.48 1.72
N ARG A 108 -18.92 -10.49 0.85
CA ARG A 108 -18.54 -9.08 1.06
C ARG A 108 -19.72 -8.18 1.35
N ASN A 109 -20.90 -8.56 0.89
CA ASN A 109 -22.14 -7.86 1.19
C ASN A 109 -22.80 -8.32 2.50
N THR A 110 -22.16 -9.24 3.23
CA THR A 110 -22.56 -9.53 4.60
C THR A 110 -22.14 -8.31 5.42
N PRO A 111 -23.07 -7.56 6.03
CA PRO A 111 -22.65 -6.55 6.99
C PRO A 111 -21.79 -7.28 8.02
N LEU A 112 -20.56 -6.82 8.22
CA LEU A 112 -19.82 -7.15 9.43
C LEU A 112 -20.66 -6.59 10.58
N LEU A 113 -21.63 -7.36 11.03
CA LEU A 113 -22.15 -7.26 12.37
C LEU A 113 -20.97 -7.65 13.25
N SER A 114 -20.05 -6.70 13.47
CA SER A 114 -19.21 -6.77 14.65
C SER A 114 -20.20 -6.95 15.81
N PRO A 115 -20.16 -8.06 16.55
CA PRO A 115 -20.97 -8.16 17.75
C PRO A 115 -20.65 -6.91 18.56
N GLN A 116 -21.67 -6.10 18.87
CA GLN A 116 -21.52 -4.82 19.58
C GLN A 116 -20.96 -4.98 21.00
N ASN A 117 -20.62 -6.21 21.41
CA ASN A 117 -20.36 -6.61 22.79
C ASN A 117 -19.02 -7.34 22.98
N GLU A 118 -18.12 -7.35 21.99
CA GLU A 118 -16.73 -7.70 22.31
C GLU A 118 -16.03 -6.42 22.77
N GLU A 119 -16.12 -6.15 24.08
CA GLU A 119 -15.16 -5.28 24.75
C GLU A 119 -13.77 -5.74 24.31
N HIS A 120 -13.05 -4.88 23.59
CA HIS A 120 -11.65 -5.12 23.33
C HIS A 120 -10.96 -5.10 24.69
N PHE A 121 -10.71 -6.28 25.25
CA PHE A 121 -9.86 -6.41 26.41
C PHE A 121 -8.44 -6.09 25.96
N ASP A 122 -7.96 -4.92 26.34
CA ASP A 122 -6.53 -4.66 26.33
C ASP A 122 -5.91 -5.71 27.26
N VAL A 123 -5.29 -6.73 26.68
CA VAL A 123 -4.50 -7.70 27.44
C VAL A 123 -3.18 -7.01 27.73
N PRO A 124 -2.90 -6.61 28.99
CA PRO A 124 -1.61 -6.06 29.32
C PRO A 124 -0.57 -7.16 29.08
N ASP A 125 0.46 -6.87 28.27
CA ASP A 125 1.63 -7.74 28.17
C ASP A 125 2.60 -7.34 29.29
N PRO A 126 2.62 -7.99 30.45
CA PRO A 126 3.49 -7.58 31.56
C PRO A 126 4.99 -7.70 31.22
N SER A 127 5.34 -8.39 30.12
CA SER A 127 6.71 -8.67 29.73
C SER A 127 7.22 -7.79 28.58
N TRP A 128 6.37 -6.92 28.00
CA TRP A 128 6.72 -6.16 26.81
C TRP A 128 7.98 -5.31 27.00
N GLU A 129 8.07 -4.62 28.14
CA GLU A 129 9.18 -3.72 28.46
C GLU A 129 10.47 -4.50 28.66
N GLN A 130 10.40 -5.64 29.35
CA GLN A 130 11.57 -6.50 29.57
C GLN A 130 12.06 -7.11 28.25
N ASN A 131 11.16 -7.55 27.38
CA ASN A 131 11.49 -8.11 26.08
C ASN A 131 12.12 -7.05 25.16
N LEU A 132 11.56 -5.84 25.15
CA LEU A 132 12.11 -4.70 24.41
C LEU A 132 13.52 -4.37 24.87
N ASN A 133 13.72 -4.23 26.19
CA ASN A 133 15.03 -3.92 26.77
C ASN A 133 16.08 -5.01 26.46
N ASN A 134 15.68 -6.28 26.51
CA ASN A 134 16.53 -7.40 26.12
C ASN A 134 16.95 -7.33 24.64
N MET A 135 16.03 -6.94 23.74
CA MET A 135 16.35 -6.77 22.32
C MET A 135 17.32 -5.60 22.09
N ILE A 136 17.09 -4.46 22.77
CA ILE A 136 17.98 -3.30 22.70
C ILE A 136 19.39 -3.69 23.14
N SER A 137 19.54 -4.35 24.30
CA SER A 137 20.84 -4.81 24.79
C SER A 137 21.55 -5.74 23.80
N LYS A 138 20.83 -6.66 23.14
CA LYS A 138 21.41 -7.53 22.11
C LYS A 138 21.96 -6.75 20.92
N ILE A 139 21.22 -5.73 20.46
CA ILE A 139 21.63 -4.86 19.35
C ILE A 139 22.86 -4.04 19.74
N ASP A 140 22.88 -3.48 20.95
CA ASP A 140 24.01 -2.71 21.45
C ASP A 140 25.28 -3.56 21.54
N ILE A 141 25.17 -4.78 22.07
CA ILE A 141 26.29 -5.74 22.12
C ILE A 141 26.79 -6.08 20.72
N TYR A 142 25.87 -6.36 19.79
CA TYR A 142 26.22 -6.65 18.40
C TYR A 142 26.99 -5.49 17.76
N ASN A 143 26.46 -4.27 17.86
CA ASN A 143 27.09 -3.07 17.31
C ASN A 143 28.46 -2.80 17.95
N PHE A 144 28.55 -2.91 19.28
CA PHE A 144 29.82 -2.77 20.00
C PHE A 144 30.85 -3.80 19.50
N SER A 145 30.47 -5.08 19.42
CA SER A 145 31.37 -6.16 18.99
C SER A 145 31.88 -5.98 17.55
N LYS A 146 31.05 -5.39 16.67
CA LYS A 146 31.39 -5.10 15.28
C LYS A 146 32.42 -3.97 15.15
N HIS A 147 32.35 -2.96 16.01
CA HIS A 147 33.20 -1.76 15.94
C HIS A 147 34.49 -1.84 16.77
N ILE A 148 34.70 -2.92 17.52
CA ILE A 148 35.92 -3.13 18.31
C ILE A 148 37.08 -3.64 17.45
N LYS A 149 38.26 -3.01 17.62
CA LYS A 149 39.54 -3.45 17.04
C LYS A 149 39.91 -4.86 17.50
N ASN A 150 40.50 -5.67 16.61
CA ASN A 150 40.84 -7.08 16.88
C ASN A 150 41.72 -7.31 18.12
N SER A 151 42.57 -6.35 18.51
CA SER A 151 43.37 -6.40 19.75
C SER A 151 42.51 -6.43 21.02
N SER A 152 41.39 -5.73 21.02
CA SER A 152 40.47 -5.61 22.16
C SER A 152 39.45 -6.77 22.22
N LYS A 153 39.25 -7.51 21.11
CA LYS A 153 38.44 -8.74 21.11
C LYS A 153 39.04 -9.85 21.97
N LYS A 154 40.38 -9.97 21.99
CA LYS A 154 41.10 -10.93 22.87
C LYS A 154 40.93 -10.62 24.36
N ILE A 155 40.72 -9.36 24.72
CA ILE A 155 40.47 -8.92 26.10
C ILE A 155 39.04 -9.31 26.49
N LEU A 156 38.07 -9.06 25.63
CA LEU A 156 36.66 -9.46 25.85
C LEU A 156 36.46 -10.97 25.98
N SER A 157 37.14 -11.77 25.16
CA SER A 157 37.08 -13.25 25.26
C SER A 157 37.68 -13.79 26.57
N LYS A 158 38.64 -13.06 27.18
CA LYS A 158 39.19 -13.42 28.49
C LYS A 158 38.29 -12.98 29.64
N ILE A 159 37.60 -11.86 29.48
CA ILE A 159 36.59 -11.37 30.45
C ILE A 159 35.37 -12.29 30.46
N SER A 160 34.91 -12.79 29.30
CA SER A 160 33.81 -13.76 29.22
C SER A 160 34.15 -15.12 29.82
N ALA A 161 35.42 -15.56 29.73
CA ALA A 161 35.86 -16.86 30.23
C ALA A 161 35.90 -16.96 31.76
N ASN A 162 35.96 -15.83 32.47
CA ASN A 162 36.09 -15.83 33.92
C ASN A 162 34.75 -15.72 34.68
N ASN A 163 33.59 -15.67 34.00
CA ASN A 163 32.27 -15.49 34.63
C ASN A 163 32.14 -14.28 35.60
N ILE A 164 33.17 -13.42 35.67
CA ILE A 164 33.15 -12.19 36.44
C ILE A 164 32.43 -11.16 35.58
N TYR A 165 31.12 -11.09 35.77
CA TYR A 165 30.26 -9.99 35.31
C TYR A 165 30.37 -9.65 33.82
N PHE A 166 29.88 -10.56 32.97
CA PHE A 166 29.26 -10.14 31.70
C PHE A 166 27.88 -9.47 31.90
N ASN A 167 27.56 -9.07 33.15
CA ASN A 167 26.53 -8.10 33.53
C ASN A 167 27.12 -6.70 33.78
N MET A 168 28.40 -6.44 33.43
CA MET A 168 28.76 -5.09 32.98
C MET A 168 28.15 -4.89 31.59
N ASP A 169 26.81 -4.82 31.57
CA ASP A 169 26.07 -4.09 30.56
C ASP A 169 26.89 -2.86 30.22
N LEU A 170 27.22 -2.66 28.96
CA LEU A 170 27.86 -1.45 28.48
C LEU A 170 26.96 -0.28 28.89
N MET A 171 27.23 0.29 30.06
CA MET A 171 26.35 1.26 30.68
C MET A 171 26.44 2.51 29.84
N THR A 172 25.37 2.81 29.12
CA THR A 172 25.15 4.12 28.54
C THR A 172 25.28 5.17 29.65
N SER A 173 25.62 6.41 29.28
CA SER A 173 25.73 7.51 30.24
C SER A 173 24.45 7.70 31.08
N THR A 174 23.29 7.33 30.53
CA THR A 174 22.01 7.27 31.23
C THR A 174 21.93 6.13 32.26
N LYS A 175 22.34 4.91 31.92
CA LYS A 175 22.40 3.78 32.87
C LYS A 175 23.40 4.06 34.02
N GLN A 176 24.53 4.71 33.74
CA GLN A 176 25.51 5.12 34.76
C GLN A 176 24.91 6.13 35.76
N LYS A 177 24.17 7.14 35.26
CA LYS A 177 23.48 8.13 36.11
C LYS A 177 22.40 7.48 36.98
N ALA A 178 21.65 6.53 36.42
CA ALA A 178 20.61 5.80 37.14
C ALA A 178 21.18 4.95 38.28
N LEU A 179 22.28 4.22 38.04
CA LEU A 179 22.97 3.44 39.08
C LEU A 179 23.53 4.34 40.19
N ARG A 180 24.17 5.46 39.82
CA ARG A 180 24.67 6.42 40.80
C ARG A 180 23.55 6.96 41.70
N SER A 181 22.40 7.28 41.11
CA SER A 181 21.20 7.72 41.84
C SER A 181 20.65 6.63 42.76
N SER A 182 20.58 5.39 42.28
CA SER A 182 20.16 4.21 43.06
C SER A 182 21.09 3.97 44.27
N LEU A 183 22.41 3.99 44.07
CA LEU A 183 23.37 3.81 45.15
C LEU A 183 23.27 4.92 46.20
N LEU A 184 23.17 6.19 45.76
CA LEU A 184 22.99 7.32 46.68
C LEU A 184 21.70 7.18 47.51
N LYS A 185 20.60 6.71 46.90
CA LYS A 185 19.35 6.42 47.62
C LYS A 185 19.53 5.32 48.67
N MET A 186 20.18 4.22 48.31
CA MET A 186 20.45 3.12 49.26
C MET A 186 21.31 3.60 50.43
N PHE A 187 22.39 4.34 50.17
CA PHE A 187 23.21 4.92 51.24
C PHE A 187 22.45 5.93 52.10
N SER A 188 21.60 6.77 51.51
CA SER A 188 20.78 7.71 52.28
C SER A 188 19.73 7.02 53.17
N ALA A 189 19.25 5.85 52.77
CA ALA A 189 18.34 5.04 53.59
C ALA A 189 19.05 4.26 54.71
N PHE A 190 20.37 4.09 54.60
CA PHE A 190 21.21 3.48 55.65
C PHE A 190 21.76 4.50 56.66
N MET A 191 21.80 5.78 56.29
CA MET A 191 22.33 6.88 57.12
C MET A 191 21.24 7.67 57.86
N ASN A 192 19.97 7.32 57.65
CA ASN A 192 18.81 7.73 58.45
C ASN A 192 18.34 6.55 59.29
#